data_AF-F3ZVJ9-F1
#
_entry.id   AF-F3ZVJ9-F1
#
_cell.length_a   1.000
_cell.length_b   1.000
_cell.length_c   1.000
_cell.angle_alpha   90.00
_cell.angle_beta   90.00
_cell.angle_gamma   90.00
#
_symmetry.space_group_name_H-M   'P 1'
#
loop_
_entity.id
_entity.type
_entity.pdbx_description
1 polymer ?
#
loop_
_entity_poly.entity_id
_entity_poly.type
_entity_poly.pdbx_seq_one_letter_code
_entity_poly.pdbx_strand_id
1 'polypeptide(L)'
;MYSQEDLKKLSGRVKTIVIITAVIFIGFLIAAIYVAVNNAQWIGQLILIIGVCIDIFIWGIKATPTLCYRGFVKEILTGLSRTERGRVISISDEPVYKDNRLFYYEVLIMQDDGTQRILLLDVYKNAQDLREGAKYDFKIHDNYIIDYVEV
;
A
#
# COMPACT_ATOMS: atom_id res chain seq x y z
N MET A 1 4.13 8.74 12.94
CA MET A 1 3.82 7.30 12.71
C MET A 1 4.63 6.57 11.61
N TYR A 2 5.25 7.26 10.63
CA TYR A 2 6.05 6.61 9.57
C TYR A 2 7.54 6.65 9.89
N SER A 3 8.26 5.55 9.63
CA SER A 3 9.71 5.44 9.93
C SER A 3 10.52 4.95 8.72
N GLN A 4 11.81 5.28 8.70
CA GLN A 4 12.80 4.71 7.77
C GLN A 4 12.86 3.17 7.90
N GLU A 5 12.54 2.61 9.06
CA GLU A 5 12.46 1.17 9.25
C GLU A 5 11.29 0.53 8.48
N ASP A 6 10.16 1.23 8.35
CA ASP A 6 9.01 0.76 7.59
C ASP A 6 9.36 0.67 6.10
N LEU A 7 10.08 1.67 5.58
CA LEU A 7 10.63 1.62 4.21
C LEU A 7 11.56 0.44 4.01
N LYS A 8 12.45 0.17 4.96
CA LYS A 8 13.38 -0.96 4.88
C LYS A 8 12.61 -2.30 4.86
N LYS A 9 11.62 -2.48 5.74
CA LYS A 9 10.75 -3.66 5.78
C LYS A 9 9.97 -3.82 4.47
N LEU A 10 9.39 -2.75 3.94
CA LEU A 10 8.68 -2.75 2.66
C LEU A 10 9.61 -3.13 1.49
N SER A 11 10.82 -2.59 1.46
CA SER A 11 11.80 -2.94 0.44
C SER A 11 12.20 -4.42 0.49
N GLY A 12 12.29 -5.00 1.69
CA GLY A 12 12.50 -6.43 1.89
C GLY A 12 11.33 -7.26 1.35
N ARG A 13 10.10 -6.89 1.68
CA ARG A 13 8.89 -7.56 1.16
C ARG A 13 8.80 -7.54 -0.36
N VAL A 14 9.11 -6.39 -0.99
CA VAL A 14 9.19 -6.30 -2.45
C VAL A 14 10.20 -7.28 -3.02
N LYS A 15 11.41 -7.35 -2.44
CA LYS A 15 12.44 -8.31 -2.87
C LYS A 15 11.96 -9.76 -2.72
N THR A 16 11.31 -10.09 -1.60
CA THR A 16 10.76 -11.43 -1.39
C THR A 16 9.69 -11.78 -2.42
N ILE A 17 8.78 -10.85 -2.75
CA ILE A 17 7.77 -11.05 -3.80
C ILE A 17 8.45 -11.33 -5.14
N VAL A 18 9.43 -10.50 -5.52
CA VAL A 18 10.19 -10.69 -6.77
C VAL A 18 10.90 -12.04 -6.82
N ILE A 19 11.54 -12.46 -5.71
CA ILE A 19 12.22 -13.76 -5.63
C ILE A 19 11.21 -14.90 -5.76
N ILE A 20 10.06 -14.84 -5.06
CA ILE A 20 9.03 -15.88 -5.14
C ILE A 20 8.48 -16.00 -6.56
N THR A 21 8.13 -14.87 -7.19
CA THR A 21 7.65 -14.85 -8.58
C THR A 21 8.71 -15.41 -9.54
N ALA A 22 9.98 -15.03 -9.38
CA ALA A 22 11.06 -15.57 -10.20
C ALA A 22 11.25 -17.08 -10.03
N VAL A 23 11.17 -17.59 -8.80
CA VAL A 23 11.27 -19.03 -8.51
C VAL A 23 10.11 -19.80 -9.13
N ILE A 24 8.88 -19.28 -9.04
CA ILE A 24 7.69 -19.88 -9.65
C ILE A 24 7.86 -19.92 -11.17
N PHE A 25 8.22 -18.79 -11.79
CA PHE A 25 8.45 -18.71 -13.24
C PHE A 25 9.51 -19.71 -13.71
N ILE A 26 10.66 -19.78 -13.03
CA ILE A 26 11.74 -20.72 -13.36
C ILE A 26 11.26 -22.18 -13.20
N GLY A 27 10.49 -22.48 -12.16
CA GLY A 27 9.92 -23.80 -11.95
C GLY A 27 9.00 -24.24 -13.10
N PHE A 28 8.10 -23.36 -13.53
CA PHE A 28 7.22 -23.61 -14.68
C PHE A 28 8.00 -23.71 -16.00
N LEU A 29 9.04 -22.91 -16.17
CA LEU A 29 9.88 -22.93 -17.37
C LEU A 29 10.65 -24.25 -17.49
N ILE A 30 11.26 -24.73 -16.40
CA ILE A 30 11.96 -26.03 -16.37
C ILE A 30 10.97 -27.17 -16.66
N ALA A 31 9.80 -27.16 -16.02
CA ALA A 31 8.77 -28.18 -16.23
C ALA A 31 8.26 -28.18 -17.68
N ALA A 32 8.03 -27.00 -18.26
CA ALA A 32 7.59 -26.86 -19.65
C ALA A 32 8.63 -27.40 -20.63
N ILE A 33 9.92 -27.08 -20.44
CA ILE A 33 11.01 -27.59 -21.29
C ILE A 33 11.12 -29.11 -21.17
N TYR A 34 11.10 -29.66 -19.95
CA TYR A 34 11.19 -31.09 -19.72
C TYR A 34 10.07 -31.87 -20.43
N VAL A 35 8.83 -31.38 -20.33
CA VAL A 35 7.66 -31.99 -20.98
C VAL A 35 7.70 -31.83 -22.51
N ALA A 36 8.17 -30.69 -23.00
CA ALA A 36 8.29 -30.45 -24.44
C ALA A 36 9.31 -31.38 -25.12
N VAL A 37 10.44 -31.68 -24.43
CA VAL A 37 11.47 -32.59 -24.93
C VAL A 37 10.99 -34.05 -24.95
N ASN A 38 10.13 -34.45 -24.01
CA ASN A 38 9.60 -35.82 -23.90
C ASN A 38 8.35 -36.10 -24.77
N ASN A 39 8.27 -35.52 -25.97
CA ASN A 39 7.21 -35.72 -27.00
C ASN A 39 5.84 -35.07 -26.74
N ALA A 40 5.71 -34.18 -25.76
CA ALA A 40 4.43 -33.52 -25.48
C ALA A 40 4.52 -31.98 -25.60
N GLN A 41 4.93 -31.50 -26.78
CA GLN A 41 5.13 -30.07 -27.05
C GLN A 41 3.88 -29.22 -26.73
N TRP A 42 2.68 -29.72 -27.02
CA TRP A 42 1.43 -29.03 -26.71
C TRP A 42 1.17 -28.93 -25.19
N ILE A 43 1.55 -29.94 -24.41
CA ILE A 43 1.42 -29.93 -22.94
C ILE A 43 2.44 -28.97 -22.34
N GLY A 44 3.68 -28.98 -22.84
CA GLY A 44 4.72 -28.03 -22.41
C GLY A 44 4.29 -26.57 -22.61
N GLN A 45 3.64 -26.26 -23.74
CA GLN A 45 3.09 -24.93 -24.01
C GLN A 45 1.96 -24.55 -23.02
N LEU A 46 1.04 -25.47 -22.72
CA LEU A 46 -0.03 -25.23 -21.74
C LEU A 46 0.53 -24.95 -20.34
N ILE A 47 1.54 -25.72 -19.92
CA ILE A 47 2.21 -25.52 -18.61
C ILE A 47 2.83 -24.13 -18.54
N LEU A 48 3.50 -23.68 -19.61
CA LEU A 48 4.10 -22.36 -19.67
C LEU A 48 3.05 -21.24 -19.60
N ILE A 49 1.94 -21.38 -20.34
CA ILE A 49 0.84 -20.41 -20.31
C ILE A 49 0.27 -20.27 -18.89
N ILE A 50 0.01 -21.39 -18.21
CA ILE A 50 -0.48 -21.39 -16.84
C ILE A 50 0.51 -20.70 -15.90
N GLY A 51 1.81 -21.00 -16.03
CA GLY A 51 2.86 -20.35 -15.25
C GLY A 51 2.86 -18.83 -15.40
N VAL A 52 2.83 -18.34 -16.65
CA VAL A 52 2.79 -16.90 -16.95
C VAL A 52 1.53 -16.25 -16.38
N CYS A 53 0.37 -16.90 -16.47
CA CYS A 53 -0.87 -16.38 -15.88
C CYS A 53 -0.76 -16.22 -14.36
N ILE A 54 -0.17 -17.21 -13.67
CA ILE A 54 0.05 -17.15 -12.22
C ILE A 54 1.01 -16.00 -11.87
N ASP A 55 2.08 -15.81 -12.66
CA ASP A 55 3.04 -14.74 -12.40
C ASP A 55 2.42 -13.34 -12.59
N ILE A 56 1.64 -13.14 -13.67
CA ILE A 56 0.90 -11.89 -13.89
C ILE A 56 -0.06 -11.63 -12.74
N PHE A 57 -0.75 -12.68 -12.24
CA PHE A 57 -1.68 -12.58 -11.13
C PHE A 57 -0.98 -12.19 -9.82
N ILE A 58 0.13 -12.84 -9.48
CA ILE A 58 0.94 -12.52 -8.30
C ILE A 58 1.48 -11.09 -8.41
N TRP A 59 1.95 -10.70 -9.60
CA TRP A 59 2.46 -9.36 -9.83
C TRP A 59 1.37 -8.29 -9.65
N GLY A 60 0.21 -8.48 -10.26
CA GLY A 60 -0.92 -7.55 -10.18
C GLY A 60 -1.45 -7.38 -8.76
N ILE A 61 -1.65 -8.48 -8.02
CA ILE A 61 -2.26 -8.44 -6.69
C ILE A 61 -1.27 -8.05 -5.60
N LYS A 62 -0.02 -8.53 -5.65
CA LYS A 62 0.93 -8.34 -4.55
C LYS A 62 2.05 -7.36 -4.88
N ALA A 63 2.64 -7.45 -6.06
CA ALA A 63 3.82 -6.62 -6.38
C ALA A 63 3.42 -5.15 -6.60
N THR A 64 2.42 -4.89 -7.45
CA THR A 64 2.01 -3.52 -7.80
C THR A 64 1.58 -2.70 -6.57
N PRO A 65 0.67 -3.18 -5.69
CA PRO A 65 0.25 -2.39 -4.52
C PRO A 65 1.40 -2.14 -3.54
N THR A 66 2.28 -3.15 -3.34
CA THR A 66 3.44 -3.01 -2.45
C THR A 66 4.45 -1.99 -2.98
N LEU A 67 4.68 -1.96 -4.30
CA LEU A 67 5.55 -0.98 -4.95
C LEU A 67 4.98 0.43 -4.85
N CYS A 68 3.67 0.58 -5.12
CA CYS A 68 2.97 1.86 -4.98
C CYS A 68 3.03 2.38 -3.55
N TYR A 69 2.78 1.53 -2.55
CA TYR A 69 2.89 1.92 -1.13
C TYR A 69 4.31 2.31 -0.74
N ARG A 70 5.33 1.59 -1.24
CA ARG A 70 6.72 1.97 -1.02
C ARG A 70 7.03 3.35 -1.58
N GLY A 71 6.50 3.68 -2.76
CA GLY A 71 6.62 5.01 -3.38
C GLY A 71 6.00 6.08 -2.49
N PHE A 72 4.76 5.86 -2.05
CA PHE A 72 4.03 6.76 -1.15
C PHE A 72 4.76 7.01 0.18
N VAL A 73 5.22 5.96 0.87
CA VAL A 73 5.96 6.13 2.14
C VAL A 73 7.26 6.89 1.91
N LYS A 74 7.92 6.70 0.76
CA LYS A 74 9.13 7.46 0.40
C LYS A 74 8.81 8.94 0.16
N GLU A 75 7.70 9.24 -0.51
CA GLU A 75 7.22 10.61 -0.72
C GLU A 75 6.91 11.28 0.62
N ILE A 76 6.17 10.63 1.51
CA ILE A 76 5.88 11.14 2.87
C ILE A 76 7.16 11.45 3.66
N LEU A 77 8.17 10.59 3.58
CA LEU A 77 9.41 10.75 4.35
C LEU A 77 10.37 11.79 3.76
N THR A 78 10.25 12.09 2.47
CA THR A 78 11.13 13.05 1.78
C THR A 78 10.46 14.40 1.53
N GLY A 79 9.13 14.44 1.55
CA GLY A 79 8.31 15.59 1.25
C GLY A 79 8.19 16.58 2.41
N LEU A 80 7.74 17.79 2.06
CA LEU A 80 7.37 18.81 3.04
C LEU A 80 6.10 18.38 3.78
N SER A 81 6.17 18.37 5.11
CA SER A 81 5.02 18.14 5.97
C SER A 81 4.64 19.45 6.67
N ARG A 82 3.34 19.65 6.88
CA ARG A 82 2.80 20.80 7.62
C ARG A 82 1.99 20.31 8.81
N THR A 83 1.90 21.13 9.83
CA THR A 83 1.03 20.85 10.97
C THR A 83 -0.23 21.70 10.86
N GLU A 84 -1.39 21.07 10.95
CA GLU A 84 -2.69 21.73 10.96
C GLU A 84 -3.45 21.33 12.21
N ARG A 85 -4.03 22.32 12.88
CA ARG A 85 -4.85 22.12 14.07
C ARG A 85 -6.30 22.00 13.68
N GLY A 86 -6.99 20.99 14.20
CA GLY A 86 -8.41 20.80 13.91
C GLY A 86 -9.11 19.93 14.94
N ARG A 87 -10.42 20.12 15.05
CA ARG A 87 -11.31 19.27 15.83
C ARG A 87 -11.88 18.19 14.94
N VAL A 88 -11.84 16.94 15.37
CA VAL A 88 -12.40 15.81 14.61
C VAL A 88 -13.93 15.89 14.69
N ILE A 89 -14.58 15.93 13.53
CA ILE A 89 -16.05 15.94 13.42
C ILE A 89 -16.56 14.52 13.27
N SER A 90 -15.96 13.77 12.35
CA SER A 90 -16.37 12.39 12.05
C SER A 90 -15.20 11.58 11.50
N ILE A 91 -15.21 10.28 11.75
CA ILE A 91 -14.28 9.32 11.17
C ILE A 91 -15.11 8.31 10.36
N SER A 92 -14.73 8.06 9.10
CA SER A 92 -15.41 7.06 8.28
C SER A 92 -15.19 5.66 8.86
N ASP A 93 -16.28 4.91 9.06
CA ASP A 93 -16.23 3.51 9.51
C ASP A 93 -15.65 2.58 8.42
N GLU A 94 -15.89 2.90 7.15
CA GLU A 94 -15.40 2.13 6.02
C GLU A 94 -14.20 2.82 5.35
N PRO A 95 -13.15 2.05 4.99
CA PRO A 95 -12.02 2.59 4.29
C PRO A 95 -12.33 2.82 2.82
N VAL A 96 -11.98 3.99 2.31
CA VAL A 96 -12.18 4.39 0.92
C VAL A 96 -10.91 4.13 0.12
N TYR A 97 -11.07 3.54 -1.07
CA TYR A 97 -9.97 3.39 -2.02
C TYR A 97 -9.74 4.72 -2.75
N LYS A 98 -8.58 5.35 -2.53
CA LYS A 98 -8.22 6.62 -3.17
C LYS A 98 -6.88 6.55 -3.90
N ASP A 99 -6.79 7.36 -4.95
CA ASP A 99 -5.61 7.58 -5.81
C ASP A 99 -5.01 6.32 -6.44
N ASN A 100 -5.81 5.27 -6.64
CA ASN A 100 -5.37 4.00 -7.23
C ASN A 100 -4.22 3.32 -6.46
N ARG A 101 -4.09 3.63 -5.17
CA ARG A 101 -2.89 3.29 -4.38
C ARG A 101 -3.27 2.46 -3.16
N LEU A 102 -4.11 2.98 -2.26
CA LEU A 102 -4.33 2.43 -0.92
C LEU A 102 -5.74 2.70 -0.38
N PHE A 103 -6.09 1.96 0.68
CA PHE A 103 -7.30 2.16 1.46
C PHE A 103 -7.01 3.14 2.60
N TYR A 104 -7.91 4.11 2.80
CA TYR A 104 -7.78 5.14 3.82
C TYR A 104 -9.09 5.36 4.57
N TYR A 105 -9.02 5.65 5.86
CA TYR A 105 -10.14 6.21 6.61
C TYR A 105 -10.20 7.72 6.36
N GLU A 106 -11.38 8.20 5.99
CA GLU A 106 -11.61 9.64 5.85
C GLU A 106 -11.89 10.25 7.23
N VAL A 107 -11.10 11.24 7.62
CA VAL A 107 -11.23 11.97 8.88
C VAL A 107 -11.65 13.39 8.55
N LEU A 108 -12.88 13.76 8.90
CA LEU A 108 -13.38 15.12 8.72
C LEU A 108 -12.96 15.97 9.93
N ILE A 109 -12.25 17.06 9.67
CA ILE A 109 -11.83 18.02 10.69
C ILE A 109 -12.45 19.39 10.48
N MET A 110 -12.71 20.08 11.58
CA MET A 110 -13.04 21.52 11.62
C MET A 110 -11.81 22.29 12.08
N GLN A 111 -11.32 23.19 11.23
CA GLN A 111 -10.24 24.10 11.57
C GLN A 111 -10.74 25.28 12.42
N ASP A 112 -9.80 25.98 13.06
CA ASP A 112 -10.10 27.10 13.97
C ASP A 112 -10.74 28.31 13.26
N ASP A 113 -10.57 28.42 11.93
CA ASP A 113 -11.21 29.42 11.07
C ASP A 113 -12.65 29.03 10.64
N GLY A 114 -13.13 27.86 11.08
CA GLY A 114 -14.44 27.32 10.73
C GLY A 114 -14.46 26.51 9.43
N THR A 115 -13.33 26.36 8.74
CA THR A 115 -13.24 25.59 7.49
C THR A 115 -13.26 24.09 7.78
N GLN A 116 -14.05 23.34 7.02
CA GLN A 116 -14.06 21.87 7.08
C GLN A 116 -13.10 21.27 6.06
N ARG A 117 -12.38 20.22 6.47
CA ARG A 117 -11.42 19.53 5.60
C ARG A 117 -11.41 18.04 5.84
N ILE A 118 -11.28 17.27 4.76
CA ILE A 118 -11.11 15.81 4.82
C ILE A 118 -9.62 15.49 4.78
N LEU A 119 -9.17 14.74 5.79
CA LEU A 119 -7.85 14.14 5.86
C LEU A 119 -7.94 12.63 5.69
N LEU A 120 -6.86 12.02 5.21
CA LEU A 120 -6.79 10.60 4.88
C LEU A 120 -5.83 9.89 5.85
N LEU A 121 -6.37 8.93 6.60
CA LEU A 121 -5.61 8.11 7.54
C LEU A 121 -5.37 6.72 6.95
N ASP A 122 -4.11 6.28 6.91
CA ASP A 122 -3.73 4.96 6.38
C ASP A 122 -4.30 3.84 7.26
N VAL A 123 -5.05 2.90 6.66
CA VAL A 123 -5.67 1.76 7.34
C VAL A 123 -4.64 0.85 8.01
N TYR A 124 -3.41 0.81 7.49
CA TYR A 124 -2.33 0.02 8.06
C TYR A 124 -1.65 0.70 9.26
N LYS A 125 -2.02 1.95 9.58
CA LYS A 125 -1.55 2.69 10.75
C LYS A 125 -2.66 2.75 11.78
N ASN A 126 -2.29 2.62 13.06
CA ASN A 126 -3.26 2.60 14.15
C ASN A 126 -4.07 3.90 14.17
N ALA A 127 -5.38 3.79 14.06
CA ALA A 127 -6.35 4.88 14.18
C ALA A 127 -7.03 4.91 15.56
N GLN A 128 -6.69 3.97 16.45
CA GLN A 128 -7.47 3.68 17.67
C GLN A 128 -7.50 4.82 18.70
N ASP A 129 -6.57 5.77 18.60
CA ASP A 129 -6.46 6.88 19.53
C ASP A 129 -7.19 8.15 19.05
N LEU A 130 -7.72 8.13 17.82
CA LEU A 130 -8.41 9.27 17.21
C LEU A 130 -9.88 9.24 17.65
N ARG A 131 -10.32 10.28 18.37
CA ARG A 131 -11.67 10.38 18.91
C ARG A 131 -12.43 11.52 18.27
N GLU A 132 -13.67 11.25 17.90
CA GLU A 132 -14.59 12.29 17.47
C GLU A 132 -14.80 13.33 18.58
N GLY A 133 -14.83 14.59 18.20
CA GLY A 133 -14.99 15.71 19.10
C GLY A 133 -13.72 16.16 19.83
N ALA A 134 -12.62 15.41 19.80
CA ALA A 134 -11.33 15.83 20.34
C ALA A 134 -10.55 16.71 19.35
N LYS A 135 -9.61 17.50 19.87
CA LYS A 135 -8.80 18.43 19.09
C LYS A 135 -7.39 17.89 18.99
N TYR A 136 -6.83 17.93 17.79
CA TYR A 136 -5.49 17.41 17.53
C TYR A 136 -4.69 18.37 16.66
N ASP A 137 -3.38 18.34 16.84
CA ASP A 137 -2.39 18.87 15.91
C ASP A 137 -2.00 17.76 14.94
N PHE A 138 -2.51 17.82 13.71
CA PHE A 138 -2.26 16.85 12.65
C PHE A 138 -1.03 17.26 11.85
N LYS A 139 -0.01 16.40 11.82
CA LYS A 139 1.07 16.50 10.85
C LYS A 139 0.63 15.83 9.56
N ILE A 140 0.52 16.60 8.48
CA ILE A 140 0.01 16.14 7.19
C ILE A 140 1.01 16.35 6.05
N HIS A 141 0.90 15.52 5.03
CA HIS A 141 1.50 15.74 3.71
C HIS A 141 0.38 15.66 2.67
N ASP A 142 0.20 16.74 1.93
CA ASP A 142 -1.01 17.02 1.14
C ASP A 142 -2.30 16.92 1.98
N ASN A 143 -3.01 15.80 1.86
CA ASN A 143 -4.22 15.44 2.62
C ASN A 143 -4.01 14.22 3.53
N TYR A 144 -2.82 13.62 3.54
CA TYR A 144 -2.52 12.39 4.26
C TYR A 144 -2.00 12.67 5.66
N ILE A 145 -2.54 11.99 6.66
CA ILE A 145 -2.09 12.08 8.05
C ILE A 145 -0.81 11.27 8.24
N ILE A 146 0.26 11.94 8.69
CA ILE A 146 1.57 11.36 8.99
C ILE A 146 1.71 11.10 10.50
N ASP A 147 1.18 12.01 11.30
CA ASP A 147 1.17 11.97 12.75
C ASP A 147 0.06 12.86 13.30
N TYR A 148 -0.32 12.65 14.56
CA TYR A 148 -1.21 13.55 15.28
C TYR A 148 -0.93 13.50 16.78
N VAL A 149 -1.19 14.62 17.46
CA VAL A 149 -1.06 14.75 18.91
C VAL A 149 -2.30 15.45 19.45
N GLU A 150 -2.91 14.91 20.50
CA GLU A 150 -4.08 15.51 21.16
C GLU A 150 -3.67 16.79 21.90
N VAL A 151 -4.52 17.82 21.84
CA VAL A 151 -4.28 19.17 22.40
C VAL A 151 -5.30 19.51 23.46
#